data_AF-A0AAX6F4H0-F1
#
_entry.id   AF-A0AAX6F4H0-F1
#
_cell.length_a   1.000
_cell.length_b   1.000
_cell.length_c   1.000
_cell.angle_alpha   90.00
_cell.angle_beta   90.00
_cell.angle_gamma   90.00
#
_symmetry.space_group_name_H-M   'P 1'
#
loop_
_entity.id
_entity.type
_entity.pdbx_description
1 polymer ?
#
loop_
_entity_poly.entity_id
_entity_poly.type
_entity_poly.pdbx_seq_one_letter_code
_entity_poly.pdbx_strand_id
1 'polypeptide(L)'
;MGTYGQLTWMGGPLPESWLDDQLILQKKILHRMYEFGMSPVLPAFSGNVPFALKSKYPAAKITRLGNWFTVNSDPRWCCTYLLDATDPLFVDIGKAFIEQQFEEYGRTSHIYNCDTFDENTPPVNDPQYISSLGAAIYQGIQSGDNDAIWLMQGWLFTYDPFWEPPQMKALLHSVPFGRMVVLDLYAEVKPIWSTSGQFYGVPYIWKVYATQFCCKLRNVWTNRCNFIWTCRSSFK
;
A
#
# COMPACT_ATOMS: atom_id res chain seq x y z
N MET A 1 -4.29 9.94 -10.52
CA MET A 1 -5.01 9.33 -9.38
C MET A 1 -4.08 9.39 -8.19
N GLY A 2 -4.55 9.74 -6.99
CA GLY A 2 -3.71 9.66 -5.80
C GLY A 2 -3.27 8.22 -5.55
N THR A 3 -2.06 8.03 -5.04
CA THR A 3 -1.44 6.70 -4.86
C THR A 3 -2.23 5.81 -3.90
N TYR A 4 -2.86 6.40 -2.88
CA TYR A 4 -3.73 5.70 -1.92
C TYR A 4 -5.20 5.62 -2.37
N GLY A 5 -5.52 6.04 -3.60
CA GLY A 5 -6.89 6.00 -4.12
C GLY A 5 -7.85 7.05 -3.55
N GLN A 6 -7.46 7.81 -2.52
CA GLN A 6 -8.34 8.74 -1.81
C GLN A 6 -8.83 9.92 -2.66
N LEU A 7 -7.98 10.43 -3.56
CA LEU A 7 -8.28 11.62 -4.38
C LEU A 7 -8.10 11.33 -5.88
N THR A 8 -8.97 11.91 -6.69
CA THR A 8 -8.85 11.89 -8.15
C THR A 8 -8.88 13.31 -8.72
N TRP A 9 -8.08 13.55 -9.76
CA TRP A 9 -8.06 14.79 -10.56
C TRP A 9 -7.61 16.10 -9.87
N MET A 10 -7.52 16.17 -8.54
CA MET A 10 -7.09 17.40 -7.84
C MET A 10 -5.68 17.84 -8.24
N GLY A 11 -5.55 19.06 -8.79
CA GLY A 11 -4.26 19.65 -9.18
C GLY A 11 -3.70 19.23 -10.53
N GLY A 12 -4.45 18.45 -11.34
CA GLY A 12 -4.05 18.04 -12.70
C GLY A 12 -4.70 18.86 -13.83
N PRO A 13 -4.43 18.53 -15.10
CA PRO A 13 -3.56 17.44 -15.58
C PRO A 13 -2.06 17.76 -15.42
N LEU A 14 -1.25 16.73 -15.17
CA LEU A 14 0.20 16.86 -15.15
C LEU A 14 0.73 16.91 -16.59
N PRO A 15 1.68 17.80 -16.91
CA PRO A 15 2.29 17.84 -18.24
C PRO A 15 3.12 16.58 -18.49
N GLU A 16 3.26 16.16 -19.75
CA GLU A 16 4.06 15.00 -20.14
C GLU A 16 5.50 15.11 -19.65
N SER A 17 6.09 16.31 -19.73
CA SER A 17 7.43 16.60 -19.23
C SER A 17 7.60 16.25 -17.75
N TRP A 18 6.55 16.40 -16.93
CA TRP A 18 6.61 16.00 -15.53
C TRP A 18 6.74 14.49 -15.38
N LEU A 19 6.03 13.70 -16.21
CA LEU A 19 6.12 12.24 -16.18
C LEU A 19 7.52 11.78 -16.60
N ASP A 20 8.07 12.37 -17.66
CA ASP A 20 9.43 12.09 -18.14
C ASP A 20 10.48 12.40 -17.07
N ASP A 21 10.38 13.58 -16.44
CA ASP A 21 11.30 14.01 -15.39
C ASP A 21 11.22 13.09 -14.16
N GLN A 22 10.01 12.70 -13.74
CA GLN A 22 9.82 11.76 -12.62
C GLN A 22 10.39 10.37 -12.96
N LEU A 23 10.23 9.90 -14.19
CA LEU A 23 10.78 8.63 -14.64
C LEU A 23 12.31 8.63 -14.59
N ILE A 24 12.94 9.68 -15.14
CA ILE A 24 14.40 9.85 -15.11
C ILE A 24 14.91 9.92 -13.67
N LEU A 25 14.21 10.66 -12.80
CA LEU A 25 14.58 10.80 -11.40
C LEU A 25 14.47 9.46 -10.66
N GLN A 26 13.36 8.74 -10.84
CA GLN A 26 13.13 7.45 -10.20
C GLN A 26 14.22 6.43 -10.57
N LYS A 27 14.59 6.36 -11.85
CA LYS A 27 15.70 5.50 -12.31
C LYS A 27 17.03 5.84 -11.63
N LYS A 28 17.35 7.13 -11.47
CA LYS A 28 18.56 7.58 -10.76
C LYS A 28 18.54 7.17 -9.28
N ILE A 29 17.40 7.30 -8.61
CA ILE A 29 17.23 6.93 -7.19
C ILE A 29 17.42 5.42 -7.04
N LEU A 30 16.69 4.62 -7.83
CA LEU A 30 16.77 3.16 -7.77
C LEU A 30 18.20 2.66 -8.03
N HIS A 31 18.86 3.20 -9.06
CA HIS A 31 20.25 2.88 -9.35
C HIS A 31 21.16 3.11 -8.13
N ARG A 32 21.09 4.31 -7.52
CA ARG A 32 21.92 4.65 -6.35
C ARG A 32 21.58 3.81 -5.12
N MET A 33 20.31 3.46 -4.92
CA MET A 33 19.90 2.57 -3.83
C MET A 33 20.53 1.19 -4.00
N TYR A 34 20.48 0.63 -5.21
CA TYR A 34 21.10 -0.67 -5.49
C TYR A 34 22.63 -0.64 -5.38
N GLU A 35 23.30 0.44 -5.79
CA GLU A 35 24.75 0.61 -5.58
C GLU A 35 25.14 0.53 -4.10
N PHE A 36 24.29 1.01 -3.20
CA PHE A 36 24.49 0.93 -1.75
C PHE A 36 23.98 -0.37 -1.11
N GLY A 37 23.49 -1.33 -1.90
CA GLY A 37 22.92 -2.57 -1.37
C GLY A 37 21.56 -2.39 -0.66
N MET A 38 20.87 -1.28 -0.89
CA MET A 38 19.53 -1.05 -0.37
C MET A 38 18.50 -1.85 -1.18
N SER A 39 17.40 -2.23 -0.53
CA SER A 39 16.25 -2.89 -1.17
C SER A 39 15.08 -1.91 -1.26
N PRO A 40 14.95 -1.12 -2.35
CA PRO A 40 13.80 -0.25 -2.56
C PRO A 40 12.50 -1.05 -2.59
N VAL A 41 11.46 -0.47 -1.99
CA VAL A 41 10.08 -0.96 -2.06
C VAL A 41 9.40 -0.27 -3.23
N LEU A 42 8.82 -1.05 -4.14
CA LEU A 42 8.07 -0.53 -5.28
C LEU A 42 6.57 -0.57 -4.99
N PRO A 43 5.74 0.30 -5.58
CA PRO A 43 4.29 0.20 -5.43
C PRO A 43 3.77 -1.05 -6.16
N ALA A 44 2.62 -1.56 -5.73
CA ALA A 44 1.83 -2.57 -6.41
C ALA A 44 0.38 -2.10 -6.56
N PHE A 45 -0.38 -2.78 -7.42
CA PHE A 45 -1.77 -2.45 -7.68
C PHE A 45 -2.67 -2.75 -6.47
N SER A 46 -3.44 -1.74 -6.03
CA SER A 46 -4.32 -1.79 -4.86
C SER A 46 -5.82 -1.81 -5.19
N GLY A 47 -6.18 -2.13 -6.44
CA GLY A 47 -7.58 -2.16 -6.88
C GLY A 47 -8.16 -0.82 -7.32
N ASN A 48 -7.49 0.30 -7.04
CA ASN A 48 -7.96 1.63 -7.42
C ASN A 48 -7.86 1.84 -8.93
N VAL A 49 -9.00 2.12 -9.59
CA VAL A 49 -9.12 2.20 -11.05
C VAL A 49 -9.86 3.46 -11.50
N PRO A 50 -9.55 4.00 -12.69
CA PRO A 50 -10.33 5.09 -13.26
C PRO A 50 -11.71 4.59 -13.73
N PHE A 51 -12.70 5.49 -13.73
CA PHE A 51 -14.04 5.18 -14.25
C PHE A 51 -14.04 4.63 -15.68
N ALA A 52 -13.10 5.09 -16.51
CA ALA A 52 -12.94 4.62 -17.89
C ALA A 52 -12.75 3.09 -17.98
N LEU A 53 -12.17 2.46 -16.95
CA LEU A 53 -12.01 1.00 -16.92
C LEU A 53 -13.37 0.29 -16.92
N LYS A 54 -14.38 0.83 -16.23
CA LYS A 54 -15.74 0.29 -16.22
C LYS A 54 -16.42 0.38 -17.59
N SER A 55 -16.09 1.41 -18.37
CA SER A 55 -16.61 1.54 -19.74
C SER A 55 -15.99 0.49 -20.68
N LYS A 56 -14.73 0.12 -20.45
CA LYS A 56 -14.02 -0.91 -21.23
C LYS A 56 -14.37 -2.33 -20.78
N TYR A 57 -14.57 -2.54 -19.47
CA TYR A 57 -14.90 -3.82 -18.85
C TYR A 57 -16.22 -3.71 -18.07
N PRO A 58 -17.38 -3.72 -18.76
CA PRO A 58 -18.68 -3.50 -18.12
C PRO A 58 -19.08 -4.63 -17.15
N ALA A 59 -18.52 -5.82 -17.32
CA ALA A 59 -18.75 -6.97 -16.44
C ALA A 59 -17.86 -6.97 -15.17
N ALA A 60 -16.85 -6.10 -15.10
CA ALA A 60 -15.94 -6.05 -13.97
C ALA A 60 -16.66 -5.54 -12.72
N LYS A 61 -16.39 -6.18 -11.57
CA LYS A 61 -16.93 -5.82 -10.26
C LYS A 61 -16.28 -4.56 -9.72
N ILE A 62 -16.67 -3.42 -10.29
CA ILE A 62 -16.15 -2.11 -9.93
C ILE A 62 -17.18 -1.36 -9.10
N THR A 63 -16.85 -1.12 -7.84
CA THR A 63 -17.66 -0.33 -6.90
C THR A 63 -17.10 1.09 -6.80
N ARG A 64 -17.97 2.07 -6.56
CA ARG A 64 -17.56 3.45 -6.30
C ARG A 64 -17.42 3.63 -4.80
N LEU A 65 -16.25 4.05 -4.33
CA LEU A 65 -16.02 4.31 -2.91
C LEU A 65 -16.74 5.57 -2.44
N GLY A 66 -16.93 5.65 -1.13
CA GLY A 66 -17.55 6.79 -0.45
C GLY A 66 -16.70 8.06 -0.57
N ASN A 67 -17.28 9.18 -0.11
CA ASN A 67 -16.56 10.44 -0.08
C ASN A 67 -15.50 10.44 1.03
N TRP A 68 -14.23 10.53 0.64
CA TRP A 68 -13.10 10.64 1.54
C TRP A 68 -12.73 12.12 1.74
N PHE A 69 -13.28 12.76 2.78
CA PHE A 69 -12.94 14.12 3.28
C PHE A 69 -12.62 15.20 2.22
N THR A 70 -13.32 15.21 1.09
CA THR A 70 -12.99 16.16 0.02
C THR A 70 -13.33 17.60 0.38
N VAL A 71 -12.61 18.53 -0.24
CA VAL A 71 -12.86 19.97 -0.11
C VAL A 71 -14.32 20.24 -0.46
N ASN A 72 -15.09 20.71 0.54
CA ASN A 72 -16.53 20.97 0.45
C ASN A 72 -17.39 19.75 0.05
N SER A 73 -16.92 18.53 0.31
CA SER A 73 -17.61 17.29 -0.05
C SER A 73 -17.90 17.15 -1.56
N ASP A 74 -17.10 17.80 -2.41
CA ASP A 74 -17.35 17.85 -3.84
C ASP A 74 -17.04 16.51 -4.53
N PRO A 75 -18.05 15.83 -5.10
CA PRO A 75 -17.91 14.51 -5.66
C PRO A 75 -17.05 14.43 -6.94
N ARG A 76 -16.63 15.58 -7.48
CA ARG A 76 -15.72 15.68 -8.63
C ARG A 76 -14.29 15.27 -8.31
N TRP A 77 -13.90 15.35 -7.04
CA TRP A 77 -12.51 15.14 -6.58
C TRP A 77 -12.35 13.89 -5.69
N CYS A 78 -13.46 13.26 -5.32
CA CYS A 78 -13.53 12.09 -4.44
C CYS A 78 -13.84 10.81 -5.20
N CYS A 79 -14.07 9.76 -4.40
CA CYS A 79 -14.93 8.65 -4.78
C CYS A 79 -14.36 7.88 -5.97
N THR A 80 -13.11 7.46 -5.78
CA THR A 80 -12.41 6.47 -6.59
C THR A 80 -13.29 5.25 -6.85
N TYR A 81 -12.97 4.55 -7.93
CA TYR A 81 -13.55 3.26 -8.21
C TYR A 81 -12.58 2.18 -7.74
N LEU A 82 -13.09 1.22 -7.00
CA LEU A 82 -12.34 0.07 -6.52
C LEU A 82 -12.79 -1.16 -7.31
N LEU A 83 -11.83 -1.80 -7.96
CA LEU A 83 -12.00 -3.13 -8.52
C LEU A 83 -11.91 -4.15 -7.38
N ASP A 84 -12.95 -4.97 -7.25
CA ASP A 84 -12.99 -6.06 -6.28
C ASP A 84 -11.84 -7.05 -6.55
N ALA A 85 -11.07 -7.42 -5.52
CA ALA A 85 -9.94 -8.32 -5.71
C ALA A 85 -10.35 -9.76 -6.08
N THR A 86 -11.63 -10.14 -5.86
CA THR A 86 -12.18 -11.41 -6.34
C THR A 86 -12.48 -11.42 -7.84
N ASP A 87 -12.41 -10.28 -8.52
CA ASP A 87 -12.55 -10.20 -9.97
C ASP A 87 -11.25 -10.68 -10.65
N PRO A 88 -11.29 -11.60 -11.63
CA PRO A 88 -10.10 -12.04 -12.35
C PRO A 88 -9.28 -10.89 -12.96
N LEU A 89 -9.95 -9.80 -13.35
CA LEU A 89 -9.29 -8.61 -13.89
C LEU A 89 -8.32 -7.97 -12.89
N PHE A 90 -8.54 -8.15 -11.58
CA PHE A 90 -7.64 -7.63 -10.55
C PHE A 90 -6.25 -8.27 -10.67
N VAL A 91 -6.20 -9.59 -10.84
CA VAL A 91 -4.95 -10.34 -10.98
C VAL A 91 -4.26 -9.96 -12.29
N ASP A 92 -5.02 -9.84 -13.38
CA ASP A 92 -4.46 -9.44 -14.69
C ASP A 92 -3.83 -8.04 -14.66
N ILE A 93 -4.50 -7.06 -14.04
CA ILE A 93 -3.98 -5.71 -13.89
C ILE A 93 -2.79 -5.69 -12.93
N GLY A 94 -2.88 -6.41 -11.81
CA GLY A 94 -1.78 -6.54 -10.85
C GLY A 94 -0.52 -7.10 -11.51
N LYS A 95 -0.66 -8.19 -12.26
CA LYS A 95 0.41 -8.79 -13.05
C LYS A 95 1.04 -7.79 -14.00
N ALA A 96 0.22 -7.16 -14.85
CA ALA A 96 0.69 -6.21 -15.85
C ALA A 96 1.41 -5.02 -15.20
N PHE A 97 0.95 -4.55 -14.03
CA PHE A 97 1.59 -3.45 -13.31
C PHE A 97 3.02 -3.80 -12.88
N ILE A 98 3.21 -4.98 -12.29
CA ILE A 98 4.53 -5.46 -11.84
C ILE A 98 5.46 -5.73 -13.03
N GLU A 99 4.95 -6.37 -14.09
CA GLU A 99 5.70 -6.64 -15.32
C GLU A 99 6.18 -5.34 -15.98
N GLN A 100 5.31 -4.32 -16.08
CA GLN A 100 5.68 -3.01 -16.63
C GLN A 100 6.72 -2.28 -15.76
N GLN A 101 6.62 -2.36 -14.43
CA GLN A 101 7.66 -1.81 -13.55
C GLN A 101 9.00 -2.51 -13.76
N PHE A 102 8.98 -3.84 -13.94
CA PHE A 102 10.19 -4.61 -14.18
C PHE A 102 10.80 -4.28 -15.56
N GLU A 103 9.99 -4.16 -16.60
CA GLU A 103 10.43 -3.74 -17.93
C GLU A 103 11.06 -2.34 -17.89
N GLU A 104 10.43 -1.40 -17.18
CA GLU A 104 10.88 -0.01 -17.12
C GLU A 104 12.15 0.16 -16.28
N TYR A 105 12.24 -0.50 -15.13
CA TYR A 105 13.35 -0.34 -14.17
C TYR A 105 14.46 -1.39 -14.29
N GLY A 106 14.20 -2.51 -14.98
CA GLY A 106 15.15 -3.59 -15.25
C GLY A 106 15.53 -4.45 -14.03
N ARG A 107 15.04 -4.12 -12.83
CA ARG A 107 15.31 -4.84 -11.58
C ARG A 107 14.23 -4.57 -10.55
N THR A 108 13.99 -5.56 -9.68
CA THR A 108 13.16 -5.44 -8.47
C THR A 108 13.95 -5.88 -7.24
N SER A 109 13.49 -5.45 -6.07
CA SER A 109 13.94 -5.99 -4.77
C SER A 109 12.99 -7.07 -4.23
N HIS A 110 11.98 -7.44 -5.02
CA HIS A 110 10.89 -8.34 -4.66
C HIS A 110 9.99 -7.83 -3.53
N ILE A 111 10.10 -6.56 -3.11
CA ILE A 111 9.28 -5.99 -2.03
C ILE A 111 8.34 -4.97 -2.62
N TYR A 112 7.04 -5.20 -2.43
CA TYR A 112 5.98 -4.38 -3.00
C TYR A 112 5.04 -3.84 -1.93
N ASN A 113 4.76 -2.55 -1.98
CA ASN A 113 3.77 -1.92 -1.13
C ASN A 113 2.40 -1.87 -1.83
N CYS A 114 1.38 -2.36 -1.13
CA CYS A 114 -0.01 -2.31 -1.57
C CYS A 114 -0.91 -2.13 -0.35
N ASP A 115 -1.52 -0.94 -0.21
CA ASP A 115 -2.37 -0.60 0.92
C ASP A 115 -3.82 -0.44 0.45
N THR A 116 -4.50 -1.57 0.20
CA THR A 116 -5.89 -1.59 -0.30
C THR A 116 -6.90 -1.14 0.75
N PHE A 117 -6.62 -1.43 2.03
CA PHE A 117 -7.51 -1.17 3.17
C PHE A 117 -7.13 0.08 3.96
N ASP A 118 -6.26 0.94 3.42
CA ASP A 118 -5.95 2.19 4.09
C ASP A 118 -7.19 3.10 4.03
N GLU A 119 -7.87 3.18 5.17
CA GLU A 119 -9.12 3.93 5.37
C GLU A 119 -10.30 3.49 4.49
N ASN A 120 -10.25 2.23 4.02
CA ASN A 120 -11.35 1.55 3.34
C ASN A 120 -11.70 0.25 4.08
N THR A 121 -12.80 0.26 4.81
CA THR A 121 -13.31 -0.91 5.54
C THR A 121 -13.87 -1.96 4.56
N PRO A 122 -13.48 -3.24 4.68
CA PRO A 122 -14.08 -4.31 3.88
C PRO A 122 -15.61 -4.36 4.04
N PRO A 123 -16.36 -4.71 2.97
CA PRO A 123 -17.83 -4.68 3.01
C PRO A 123 -18.44 -5.78 3.88
N VAL A 124 -17.67 -6.83 4.19
CA VAL A 124 -18.13 -8.00 4.95
C VAL A 124 -17.11 -8.29 6.05
N ASN A 125 -17.59 -8.52 7.27
CA ASN A 125 -16.77 -8.82 8.46
C ASN A 125 -16.41 -10.31 8.61
N ASP A 126 -16.65 -11.11 7.56
CA ASP A 126 -16.41 -12.55 7.53
C ASP A 126 -14.91 -12.85 7.35
N PRO A 127 -14.25 -13.56 8.29
CA PRO A 127 -12.83 -13.91 8.17
C PRO A 127 -12.48 -14.66 6.89
N GLN A 128 -13.34 -15.56 6.39
CA GLN A 128 -13.09 -16.30 5.16
C GLN A 128 -13.07 -15.35 3.95
N TYR A 129 -14.01 -14.40 3.89
CA TYR A 129 -14.01 -13.35 2.88
C TYR A 129 -12.73 -12.51 2.92
N ILE A 130 -12.32 -12.03 4.11
CA ILE A 130 -11.11 -11.22 4.29
C ILE A 130 -9.86 -12.00 3.86
N SER A 131 -9.78 -13.28 4.23
CA SER A 131 -8.66 -14.13 3.84
C SER A 131 -8.59 -14.32 2.33
N SER A 132 -9.73 -14.58 1.69
CA SER A 132 -9.81 -14.72 0.22
C SER A 132 -9.42 -13.42 -0.49
N LEU A 133 -9.83 -12.28 0.06
CA LEU A 133 -9.52 -10.96 -0.47
C LEU A 133 -8.01 -10.65 -0.37
N GLY A 134 -7.39 -10.91 0.79
CA GLY A 134 -5.95 -10.75 0.98
C GLY A 134 -5.13 -11.69 0.08
N ALA A 135 -5.58 -12.93 -0.09
CA ALA A 135 -4.95 -13.91 -0.97
C ALA A 135 -5.01 -13.45 -2.44
N ALA A 136 -6.13 -12.91 -2.90
CA ALA A 136 -6.27 -12.40 -4.25
C ALA A 136 -5.40 -11.17 -4.53
N ILE A 137 -5.29 -10.26 -3.56
CA ILE A 137 -4.35 -9.11 -3.64
C ILE A 137 -2.92 -9.61 -3.80
N TYR A 138 -2.49 -10.53 -2.94
CA TYR A 138 -1.15 -11.09 -3.01
C TYR A 138 -0.92 -11.88 -4.32
N GLN A 139 -1.91 -12.62 -4.79
CA GLN A 139 -1.84 -13.33 -6.07
C GLN A 139 -1.59 -12.37 -7.23
N GLY A 140 -2.21 -11.18 -7.22
CA GLY A 140 -1.94 -10.13 -8.21
C GLY A 140 -0.45 -9.72 -8.22
N ILE A 141 0.15 -9.54 -7.04
CA ILE A 141 1.59 -9.19 -6.92
C ILE A 141 2.46 -10.38 -7.37
N GLN A 142 2.20 -11.57 -6.80
CA GLN A 142 2.97 -12.79 -7.05
C GLN A 142 2.95 -13.22 -8.52
N SER A 143 1.86 -12.94 -9.23
CA SER A 143 1.72 -13.30 -10.65
C SER A 143 2.68 -12.55 -11.57
N GLY A 144 3.18 -11.38 -11.16
CA GLY A 144 4.23 -10.63 -11.86
C GLY A 144 5.63 -10.87 -11.31
N ASP A 145 5.76 -11.32 -10.06
CA ASP A 145 7.03 -11.69 -9.43
C ASP A 145 6.85 -12.85 -8.44
N ASN A 146 7.36 -14.03 -8.80
CA ASN A 146 7.23 -15.25 -8.00
C ASN A 146 7.85 -15.12 -6.59
N ASP A 147 8.79 -14.20 -6.42
CA ASP A 147 9.47 -13.97 -5.14
C ASP A 147 8.92 -12.79 -4.35
N ALA A 148 7.80 -12.21 -4.81
CA ALA A 148 7.17 -11.06 -4.19
C ALA A 148 6.90 -11.23 -2.69
N ILE A 149 7.27 -10.18 -1.95
CA ILE A 149 6.96 -9.92 -0.55
C ILE A 149 6.04 -8.71 -0.51
N TRP A 150 4.88 -8.87 0.12
CA TRP A 150 3.95 -7.78 0.33
C TRP A 150 4.28 -7.02 1.61
N LEU A 151 4.69 -5.76 1.46
CA LEU A 151 4.88 -4.81 2.56
C LEU A 151 3.59 -4.01 2.79
N MET A 152 2.89 -4.31 3.86
CA MET A 152 1.61 -3.69 4.21
C MET A 152 1.75 -2.71 5.38
N GLN A 153 1.04 -1.60 5.32
CA GLN A 153 0.90 -0.67 6.44
C GLN A 153 -0.05 -1.21 7.51
N GLY A 154 0.37 -1.22 8.78
CA GLY A 154 -0.45 -1.68 9.90
C GLY A 154 -1.45 -0.65 10.43
N TRP A 155 -1.50 0.56 9.88
CA TRP A 155 -2.34 1.67 10.40
C TRP A 155 -3.82 1.30 10.53
N LEU A 156 -4.34 0.53 9.57
CA LEU A 156 -5.71 0.02 9.57
C LEU A 156 -6.10 -0.69 10.88
N PHE A 157 -5.17 -1.43 11.50
CA PHE A 157 -5.40 -2.14 12.77
C PHE A 157 -5.45 -1.21 13.99
N THR A 158 -5.02 0.04 13.86
CA THR A 158 -5.07 1.04 14.95
C THR A 158 -6.28 1.96 14.84
N TYR A 159 -6.67 2.30 13.61
CA TYR A 159 -7.67 3.34 13.36
C TYR A 159 -9.10 2.79 13.27
N ASP A 160 -9.30 1.66 12.59
CA ASP A 160 -10.62 1.15 12.26
C ASP A 160 -11.04 0.02 13.24
N PRO A 161 -12.13 0.20 14.01
CA PRO A 161 -12.61 -0.81 14.96
C PRO A 161 -13.09 -2.11 14.29
N PHE A 162 -13.24 -2.14 12.96
CA PHE A 162 -13.54 -3.35 12.19
C PHE A 162 -12.52 -4.48 12.41
N TRP A 163 -11.25 -4.12 12.65
CA TRP A 163 -10.16 -5.09 12.73
C TRP A 163 -10.02 -5.73 14.10
N GLU A 164 -11.00 -6.56 14.45
CA GLU A 164 -10.92 -7.44 15.62
C GLU A 164 -9.91 -8.60 15.38
N PRO A 165 -9.47 -9.32 16.44
CA PRO A 165 -8.48 -10.38 16.32
C PRO A 165 -8.76 -11.44 15.22
N PRO A 166 -10.01 -11.92 15.00
CA PRO A 166 -10.30 -12.87 13.92
C PRO A 166 -10.04 -12.29 12.52
N GLN A 167 -10.44 -11.04 12.27
CA GLN A 167 -10.33 -10.35 10.99
C GLN A 167 -8.87 -10.00 10.69
N MET A 168 -8.15 -9.48 11.69
CA MET A 168 -6.72 -9.22 11.59
C MET A 168 -5.94 -10.50 11.27
N LYS A 169 -6.23 -11.59 11.99
CA LYS A 169 -5.58 -12.88 11.74
C LYS A 169 -5.90 -13.42 10.34
N ALA A 170 -7.14 -13.29 9.89
CA ALA A 170 -7.55 -13.74 8.57
C ALA A 170 -6.81 -13.02 7.43
N LEU A 171 -6.61 -11.70 7.55
CA LEU A 171 -5.82 -10.93 6.59
C LEU A 171 -4.34 -11.34 6.64
N LEU A 172 -3.75 -11.39 7.83
CA LEU A 172 -2.32 -11.67 7.98
C LEU A 172 -1.95 -13.10 7.56
N HIS A 173 -2.84 -14.06 7.72
CA HIS A 173 -2.64 -15.47 7.31
C HIS A 173 -3.17 -15.76 5.90
N SER A 174 -3.62 -14.75 5.16
CA SER A 174 -4.02 -14.90 3.75
C SER A 174 -2.85 -15.15 2.79
N VAL A 175 -1.62 -14.89 3.25
CA VAL A 175 -0.39 -14.96 2.47
C VAL A 175 0.56 -15.97 3.11
N PRO A 176 1.37 -16.72 2.33
CA PRO A 176 2.36 -17.62 2.90
C PRO A 176 3.30 -16.91 3.89
N PHE A 177 3.65 -17.58 4.98
CA PHE A 177 4.59 -17.03 5.96
C PHE A 177 5.92 -16.62 5.31
N GLY A 178 6.42 -15.44 5.67
CA GLY A 178 7.62 -14.84 5.08
C GLY A 178 7.38 -14.08 3.76
N ARG A 179 6.18 -14.16 3.17
CA ARG A 179 5.80 -13.40 1.97
C ARG A 179 4.97 -12.15 2.28
N MET A 180 4.75 -11.84 3.56
CA MET A 180 4.15 -10.59 4.03
C MET A 180 5.02 -9.99 5.14
N VAL A 181 5.16 -8.68 5.13
CA VAL A 181 5.80 -7.89 6.20
C VAL A 181 4.87 -6.74 6.59
N VAL A 182 4.61 -6.58 7.88
CA VAL A 182 3.75 -5.49 8.39
C VAL A 182 4.59 -4.33 8.92
N LEU A 183 4.26 -3.12 8.53
CA LEU A 183 4.81 -1.91 9.11
C LEU A 183 3.96 -1.50 10.31
N ASP A 184 4.47 -1.69 11.53
CA ASP A 184 3.82 -1.15 12.74
C ASP A 184 4.13 0.35 12.83
N LEU A 185 3.29 1.15 12.16
CA LEU A 185 3.59 2.54 11.79
C LEU A 185 3.71 3.49 12.98
N TYR A 186 2.90 3.28 14.03
CA TYR A 186 2.81 4.18 15.19
C TYR A 186 3.21 3.47 16.47
N ALA A 187 4.22 2.62 16.38
CA ALA A 187 4.53 1.62 17.39
C ALA A 187 5.15 2.21 18.67
N GLU A 188 5.57 3.47 18.65
CA GLU A 188 6.05 4.21 19.81
C GLU A 188 4.92 4.74 20.70
N VAL A 189 3.71 4.91 20.16
CA VAL A 189 2.54 5.40 20.92
C VAL A 189 1.43 4.35 21.02
N LYS A 190 1.10 3.68 19.92
CA LYS A 190 0.09 2.62 19.84
C LYS A 190 0.68 1.37 19.17
N PRO A 191 1.56 0.63 19.86
CA PRO A 191 2.13 -0.61 19.32
C PRO A 191 1.06 -1.67 19.09
N ILE A 192 0.91 -2.10 17.84
CA ILE A 192 0.02 -3.23 17.48
C ILE A 192 0.71 -4.56 17.78
N TRP A 193 2.04 -4.64 17.64
CA TRP A 193 2.80 -5.87 17.85
C TRP A 193 2.58 -6.47 19.26
N SER A 194 2.37 -5.63 20.28
CA SER A 194 2.24 -6.07 21.67
C SER A 194 0.88 -6.67 21.98
N THR A 195 -0.18 -6.21 21.31
CA THR A 195 -1.57 -6.67 21.53
C THR A 195 -1.98 -7.78 20.57
N SER A 196 -1.31 -7.91 19.42
CA SER A 196 -1.58 -8.94 18.39
C SER A 196 -0.74 -10.21 18.54
N GLY A 197 -0.02 -10.37 19.65
CA GLY A 197 0.89 -11.50 19.83
C GLY A 197 1.98 -11.55 18.75
N GLN A 198 2.59 -10.39 18.46
CA GLN A 198 3.58 -10.20 17.39
C GLN A 198 3.02 -10.52 16.00
N PHE A 199 1.89 -9.89 15.64
CA PHE A 199 1.21 -10.06 14.35
C PHE A 199 0.94 -11.52 13.98
N TYR A 200 0.62 -12.35 14.98
CA TYR A 200 0.34 -13.78 14.81
C TYR A 200 1.43 -14.54 14.02
N GLY A 201 2.70 -14.16 14.21
CA GLY A 201 3.86 -14.80 13.57
C GLY A 201 4.24 -14.23 12.20
N VAL A 202 3.53 -13.21 11.70
CA VAL A 202 3.94 -12.50 10.48
C VAL A 202 5.09 -11.53 10.82
N PRO A 203 6.16 -11.49 10.00
CA PRO A 203 7.25 -10.53 10.20
C PRO A 203 6.73 -9.08 10.23
N TYR A 204 7.29 -8.28 11.12
CA TYR A 204 6.91 -6.87 11.22
C TYR A 204 8.14 -5.97 11.45
N ILE A 205 8.00 -4.71 11.04
CA ILE A 205 9.00 -3.67 11.28
C ILE A 205 8.38 -2.67 12.25
N TRP A 206 9.00 -2.54 13.41
CA TRP A 206 8.66 -1.51 14.39
C TRP A 206 9.09 -0.14 13.87
N LYS A 207 8.14 0.78 13.65
CA LYS A 207 8.44 2.14 13.22
C LYS A 207 8.15 3.14 14.33
N VAL A 208 9.03 4.14 14.41
CA VAL A 208 8.76 5.39 15.10
C VAL A 208 8.08 6.32 14.11
N TYR A 209 6.87 6.77 14.42
CA TYR A 209 6.31 7.91 13.74
C TYR A 209 7.04 9.17 14.24
N ALA A 210 8.06 9.61 13.50
CA ALA A 210 8.72 10.87 13.80
C ALA A 210 7.71 12.01 13.61
N THR A 211 7.03 12.42 14.68
CA THR A 211 6.28 13.68 14.91
C THR A 211 6.06 14.58 13.69
N GLN A 212 5.33 14.08 12.69
CA GLN A 212 5.03 14.84 11.48
C GLN A 212 3.64 14.50 10.94
N PHE A 213 2.65 14.46 11.83
CA PHE A 213 1.27 14.68 11.41
C PHE A 213 1.17 16.13 10.90
N CYS A 214 1.15 16.25 9.57
CA CYS A 214 0.82 17.44 8.78
C CYS A 214 1.16 18.76 9.49
N CYS A 215 2.44 19.17 9.40
CA CYS A 215 2.98 20.48 9.79
C CYS A 215 1.93 21.47 10.35
N LYS A 216 1.57 21.33 11.64
CA LYS A 216 0.70 22.28 12.31
C LYS A 216 1.44 22.92 13.48
N LEU A 217 2.04 24.06 13.12
CA LEU A 217 2.36 25.27 13.91
C LEU A 217 3.86 25.59 14.05
N ARG A 218 4.26 26.49 13.14
CA ARG A 218 5.21 27.63 13.25
C ARG A 218 6.33 27.55 14.29
N ASN A 219 7.56 27.73 13.78
CA ASN A 219 8.74 28.31 14.44
C ASN A 219 9.11 27.66 15.79
N VAL A 220 10.19 26.92 15.94
CA VAL A 220 11.59 27.37 15.97
C VAL A 220 12.45 26.09 15.94
N TRP A 221 13.66 26.20 15.38
CA TRP A 221 14.79 25.25 15.42
C TRP A 221 15.04 24.43 14.15
N THR A 222 15.79 25.11 13.30
CA THR A 222 16.87 24.62 12.45
C THR A 222 17.60 23.35 12.93
N ASN A 223 17.97 22.56 11.93
CA ASN A 223 19.14 21.67 11.82
C ASN A 223 19.02 20.18 12.21
N ARG A 224 19.24 19.38 11.15
CA ARG A 224 19.75 17.98 11.11
C ARG A 224 18.80 16.89 11.58
N CYS A 225 18.23 16.18 10.62
CA CYS A 225 17.82 14.79 10.77
C CYS A 225 18.47 13.97 9.65
N ASN A 226 19.73 13.56 9.87
CA ASN A 226 20.26 12.36 9.26
C ASN A 226 19.90 11.22 10.21
N PHE A 227 19.06 10.28 9.79
CA PHE A 227 18.83 9.07 10.56
C PHE A 227 19.17 7.83 9.74
N ILE A 228 20.08 7.05 10.33
CA ILE A 228 20.51 5.72 9.91
C ILE A 228 19.51 4.72 10.50
N TRP A 229 19.02 3.81 9.66
CA TRP A 229 18.14 2.72 10.05
C TRP A 229 18.91 1.65 10.83
N THR A 230 18.47 1.33 12.05
CA THR A 230 18.90 0.11 12.76
C THR A 230 17.74 -0.86 12.83
N CYS A 231 17.78 -1.88 11.98
CA CYS A 231 16.88 -3.03 12.04
C CYS A 231 17.34 -3.93 13.20
N ARG A 232 16.58 -4.03 14.29
CA ARG A 232 16.85 -4.98 15.38
C ARG A 232 16.08 -6.26 15.09
N SER A 233 16.71 -7.21 14.39
CA SER A 233 16.19 -8.56 14.22
C SER A 233 16.36 -9.34 15.52
N SER A 234 15.26 -9.60 16.22
CA SER A 234 15.26 -10.56 17.34
C SER A 234 14.97 -11.95 16.80
N PHE A 235 16.01 -12.64 16.32
CA PHE A 235 15.99 -14.11 16.25
C PHE A 235 16.58 -14.64 17.56
N LYS A 236 15.74 -15.30 18.37
CA LYS A 236 16.13 -16.29 19.36
C LYS A 236 15.10 -17.40 19.36
#